data_AF-A0A5Q2FFN9-F1
#
_entry.id   AF-A0A5Q2FFN9-F1
#
_cell.length_a   1.000
_cell.length_b   1.000
_cell.length_c   1.000
_cell.angle_alpha   90.00
_cell.angle_beta   90.00
_cell.angle_gamma   90.00
#
_symmetry.space_group_name_H-M   'P 1'
#
loop_
_entity.id
_entity.type
_entity.pdbx_description
1 polymer ?
#
loop_
_entity_poly.entity_id
_entity_poly.type
_entity_poly.pdbx_seq_one_letter_code
_entity_poly.pdbx_strand_id
1 'polypeptide(L)'
;MTVGVLAGGVVVAAALAIGEIWVVRGGVALAIATAVAGVVLAWREATLDRRAAARKDLEAARAQGLELSRERRSNINVVNSLEARNNAIATRVDDLTTEIRTLRAEMATLRKVKTDLVQGIAERDVELITMRNDLIKAQQELRKLAGDEAEVFAMPRRTPLEAAPLWGALPTAEELWSDGDHPTVVDLKALAYPAPEEEQRKHA
;
A
#
# COMPACT_ATOMS: atom_id res chain seq x y z
N MET A 1 52.06 -53.96 -53.18
CA MET A 1 53.51 -53.78 -53.47
C MET A 1 54.07 -54.80 -54.47
N THR A 2 53.39 -55.92 -54.75
CA THR A 2 53.87 -57.00 -55.63
C THR A 2 53.72 -56.71 -57.13
N VAL A 3 52.70 -55.95 -57.55
CA VAL A 3 52.44 -55.64 -58.98
C VAL A 3 53.51 -54.72 -59.57
N GLY A 4 54.04 -53.76 -58.80
CA GLY A 4 55.09 -52.84 -59.26
C GLY A 4 56.44 -53.53 -59.49
N VAL A 5 56.77 -54.53 -58.67
CA VAL A 5 58.02 -55.31 -58.80
C VAL A 5 57.95 -56.23 -60.03
N LEU A 6 56.78 -56.81 -60.31
CA LEU A 6 56.56 -57.67 -61.49
C LEU A 6 56.61 -56.87 -62.80
N ALA A 7 55.96 -55.70 -62.84
CA ALA A 7 56.02 -54.81 -64.00
C ALA A 7 57.43 -54.28 -64.24
N GLY A 8 58.15 -53.91 -63.17
CA GLY A 8 59.56 -53.50 -63.27
C GLY A 8 60.46 -54.63 -63.76
N GLY A 9 60.27 -55.85 -63.26
CA GLY A 9 61.08 -57.02 -63.64
C GLY A 9 60.91 -57.42 -65.11
N VAL A 10 59.70 -57.36 -65.66
CA VAL A 10 59.43 -57.69 -67.07
C VAL A 10 60.07 -56.66 -68.02
N VAL A 11 60.04 -55.38 -67.66
CA VAL A 11 60.66 -54.31 -68.46
C VAL A 11 62.19 -54.43 -68.47
N VAL A 12 62.80 -54.77 -67.34
CA VAL A 12 64.26 -54.98 -67.22
C VAL A 12 64.71 -56.23 -67.99
N ALA A 13 63.94 -57.33 -67.93
CA ALA A 13 64.24 -58.54 -68.69
C ALA A 13 64.13 -58.34 -70.21
N ALA A 14 63.14 -57.58 -70.67
CA ALA A 14 62.98 -57.23 -72.09
C ALA A 14 64.10 -56.30 -72.60
N ALA A 15 64.61 -55.41 -71.72
CA ALA A 15 65.72 -54.52 -72.06
C ALA A 15 67.04 -55.28 -72.26
N LEU A 16 67.34 -56.30 -71.45
CA LEU A 16 68.58 -57.08 -71.58
C LEU A 16 68.67 -57.94 -72.85
N ALA A 17 67.53 -58.22 -73.51
CA ALA A 17 67.48 -59.04 -74.72
C ALA A 17 67.79 -58.28 -76.03
N ILE A 18 67.81 -56.94 -76.02
CA ILE A 18 67.92 -56.10 -77.23
C ILE A 18 68.92 -54.96 -76.97
N GLY A 19 70.17 -55.12 -77.42
CA GLY A 19 71.21 -54.08 -77.65
C GLY A 19 71.33 -52.88 -76.69
N GLU A 20 72.56 -52.59 -76.22
CA GLU A 20 72.95 -51.56 -75.24
C GLU A 20 72.28 -50.16 -75.38
N ILE A 21 71.98 -49.70 -76.61
CA ILE A 21 71.34 -48.40 -76.87
C ILE A 21 69.85 -48.37 -76.48
N TRP A 22 69.15 -49.49 -76.60
CA TRP A 22 67.72 -49.57 -76.27
C TRP A 22 67.48 -49.69 -74.76
N VAL A 23 68.43 -50.27 -74.03
CA VAL A 23 68.43 -50.33 -72.55
C VAL A 23 68.40 -48.93 -71.94
N VAL A 24 69.25 -48.02 -72.42
CA VAL A 24 69.31 -46.64 -71.92
C VAL A 24 68.01 -45.89 -72.20
N ARG A 25 67.44 -46.03 -73.41
CA ARG A 25 66.17 -45.37 -73.78
C ARG A 25 64.97 -45.92 -72.99
N GLY A 26 64.93 -47.24 -72.76
CA GLY A 26 63.90 -47.88 -71.94
C GLY A 26 63.97 -47.45 -70.47
N GLY A 27 65.18 -47.36 -69.91
CA GLY A 27 65.40 -46.87 -68.55
C GLY A 27 64.96 -45.40 -68.36
N VAL A 28 65.25 -44.54 -69.33
CA VAL A 28 64.81 -43.13 -69.32
C VAL A 28 63.28 -43.04 -69.40
N ALA A 29 62.63 -43.81 -70.26
CA ALA A 29 61.16 -43.83 -70.36
C ALA A 29 60.51 -44.33 -69.05
N LEU A 30 61.07 -45.36 -68.43
CA LEU A 30 60.61 -45.87 -67.14
C LEU A 30 60.79 -44.83 -66.02
N ALA A 31 61.92 -44.12 -65.98
CA ALA A 31 62.18 -43.07 -65.01
C ALA A 31 61.19 -41.90 -65.13
N ILE A 32 60.87 -41.51 -66.37
CA ILE A 32 59.85 -40.47 -66.63
C ILE A 32 58.47 -40.97 -66.19
N ALA A 33 58.12 -42.22 -66.50
CA ALA A 33 56.83 -42.80 -66.11
C ALA A 33 56.66 -42.88 -64.58
N THR A 34 57.71 -43.29 -63.85
CA THR A 34 57.66 -43.35 -62.39
C THR A 34 57.63 -41.95 -61.75
N ALA A 35 58.35 -40.98 -62.31
CA ALA A 35 58.30 -39.59 -61.86
C ALA A 35 56.88 -39.00 -62.03
N VAL A 36 56.25 -39.19 -63.19
CA VAL A 36 54.87 -38.72 -63.43
C VAL A 36 53.89 -39.42 -62.51
N ALA A 37 54.00 -40.75 -62.33
CA ALA A 37 53.15 -41.50 -61.42
C ALA A 37 53.28 -41.00 -59.96
N GLY A 38 54.50 -40.69 -59.52
CA GLY A 38 54.77 -40.12 -58.20
C GLY A 38 54.09 -38.76 -57.99
N VAL A 39 54.18 -37.87 -58.98
CA VAL A 39 53.51 -36.55 -58.92
C VAL A 39 51.99 -36.70 -58.87
N VAL A 40 51.41 -37.61 -59.66
CA VAL A 40 49.96 -37.86 -59.66
C VAL A 40 49.49 -38.43 -58.32
N LEU A 41 50.23 -39.38 -57.74
CA LEU A 41 49.89 -39.96 -56.43
C LEU A 41 50.00 -38.91 -55.31
N ALA A 42 51.09 -38.13 -55.30
CA ALA A 42 51.25 -37.03 -54.34
C ALA A 42 50.10 -36.01 -54.44
N TRP A 43 49.63 -35.71 -55.65
CA TRP A 43 48.49 -34.81 -55.83
C TRP A 43 47.16 -35.44 -55.39
N ARG A 44 46.97 -36.75 -55.60
CA ARG A 44 45.79 -37.47 -55.08
C ARG A 44 45.78 -37.52 -53.56
N GLU A 45 46.92 -37.78 -52.92
CA GLU A 45 47.03 -37.78 -51.45
C GLU A 45 46.79 -36.38 -50.89
N ALA A 46 47.44 -35.35 -51.46
CA ALA A 46 47.23 -33.96 -51.05
C ALA A 46 45.78 -33.50 -51.21
N THR A 47 45.06 -33.96 -52.25
CA THR A 47 43.65 -33.61 -52.44
C THR A 47 42.71 -34.37 -51.50
N LEU A 48 43.04 -35.61 -51.14
CA LEU A 48 42.31 -36.39 -50.14
C LEU A 48 42.48 -35.78 -48.74
N ASP A 49 43.70 -35.44 -48.35
CA ASP A 49 44.00 -34.83 -47.06
C ASP A 49 43.33 -33.47 -46.90
N ARG A 50 43.34 -32.63 -47.95
CA ARG A 50 42.62 -31.35 -47.96
C ARG A 50 41.11 -31.52 -47.76
N ARG A 51 40.51 -32.55 -48.37
CA ARG A 51 39.08 -32.85 -48.19
C ARG A 51 38.79 -33.38 -46.79
N ALA A 52 39.67 -34.20 -46.24
CA ALA A 52 39.54 -34.72 -44.88
C ALA A 52 39.70 -33.59 -43.83
N ALA A 53 40.66 -32.70 -44.01
CA ALA A 53 40.85 -31.52 -43.18
C ALA A 53 39.64 -30.59 -43.22
N ALA A 54 39.15 -30.24 -44.42
CA ALA A 54 37.96 -29.40 -44.57
C ALA A 54 36.71 -29.99 -43.90
N ARG A 55 36.55 -31.32 -43.91
CA ARG A 55 35.46 -31.99 -43.19
C ARG A 55 35.60 -31.86 -41.67
N LYS A 56 36.81 -32.08 -41.14
CA LYS A 56 37.10 -31.92 -39.71
C LYS A 56 36.86 -30.49 -39.24
N ASP A 57 37.27 -29.50 -40.03
CA ASP A 57 37.06 -28.08 -39.70
C ASP A 57 35.56 -27.73 -39.69
N LEU A 58 34.78 -28.26 -40.63
CA LEU A 58 33.32 -28.09 -40.64
C LEU A 58 32.65 -28.75 -39.43
N GLU A 59 33.10 -29.94 -39.04
CA GLU A 59 32.59 -30.63 -37.84
C GLU A 59 32.95 -29.86 -36.56
N ALA A 60 34.19 -29.37 -36.45
CA ALA A 60 34.62 -28.54 -35.33
C ALA A 60 33.84 -27.22 -35.26
N ALA A 61 33.66 -26.54 -36.39
CA ALA A 61 32.86 -25.31 -36.45
C ALA A 61 31.40 -25.54 -36.07
N ARG A 62 30.81 -26.68 -36.46
CA ARG A 62 29.45 -27.07 -36.05
C ARG A 62 29.38 -27.34 -34.55
N ALA A 63 30.34 -28.07 -33.99
CA ALA A 63 30.40 -28.35 -32.56
C ALA A 63 30.49 -27.05 -31.74
N GLN A 64 31.41 -26.15 -32.11
CA GLN A 64 31.54 -24.83 -31.48
C GLN A 64 30.28 -23.97 -31.64
N GLY A 65 29.63 -24.02 -32.81
CA GLY A 65 28.37 -23.31 -33.03
C GLY A 65 27.24 -23.82 -32.13
N LEU A 66 27.19 -25.12 -31.86
CA LEU A 66 26.21 -25.72 -30.94
C LEU A 66 26.49 -25.33 -29.49
N GLU A 67 27.74 -25.33 -29.07
CA GLU A 67 28.16 -24.89 -27.73
C GLU A 67 27.81 -23.42 -27.50
N LEU A 68 28.20 -22.54 -28.42
CA LEU A 68 27.89 -21.11 -28.33
C LEU A 68 26.37 -20.86 -28.32
N SER A 69 25.61 -21.65 -29.08
CA SER A 69 24.14 -21.56 -29.08
C SER A 69 23.54 -21.99 -27.74
N ARG A 70 24.11 -23.01 -27.07
CA ARG A 70 23.70 -23.44 -25.72
C ARG A 70 24.03 -22.37 -24.69
N GLU A 71 25.22 -21.80 -24.74
CA GLU A 71 25.63 -20.71 -23.86
C GLU A 71 24.74 -19.48 -24.03
N ARG A 72 24.44 -19.07 -25.27
CA ARG A 72 23.52 -17.96 -25.54
C ARG A 72 22.13 -18.21 -24.94
N ARG A 73 21.57 -19.42 -25.08
CA ARG A 73 20.29 -19.77 -24.45
C ARG A 73 20.35 -19.69 -22.94
N SER A 74 21.43 -20.20 -22.34
CA SER A 74 21.64 -20.12 -20.89
C SER A 74 21.73 -18.65 -20.42
N ASN A 75 22.50 -17.83 -21.13
CA ASN A 75 22.65 -16.41 -20.81
C ASN A 75 21.33 -15.66 -20.95
N ILE A 76 20.54 -15.93 -22.00
CA ILE A 76 19.19 -15.36 -22.16
C ILE A 76 18.29 -15.75 -20.98
N ASN A 77 18.32 -17.01 -20.54
CA ASN A 77 17.53 -17.44 -19.39
C ASN A 77 17.94 -16.71 -18.11
N VAL A 78 19.24 -16.53 -17.88
CA VAL A 78 19.75 -15.76 -16.74
C VAL A 78 19.29 -14.31 -16.83
N VAL A 79 19.43 -13.66 -17.99
CA VAL A 79 18.99 -12.27 -18.21
C VAL A 79 17.49 -12.14 -17.96
N ASN A 80 16.66 -13.02 -18.51
CA ASN A 80 15.22 -13.01 -18.29
C ASN A 80 14.87 -13.19 -16.80
N SER A 81 15.60 -14.05 -16.09
CA SER A 81 15.40 -14.24 -14.65
C SER A 81 15.78 -12.99 -13.83
N LEU A 82 16.86 -12.30 -14.23
CA LEU A 82 17.29 -11.06 -13.60
C LEU A 82 16.33 -9.92 -13.90
N GLU A 83 15.81 -9.84 -15.12
CA GLU A 83 14.79 -8.87 -15.52
C GLU A 83 13.49 -9.09 -14.74
N ALA A 84 13.02 -10.34 -14.61
CA ALA A 84 11.85 -10.67 -13.80
C ALA A 84 12.04 -10.29 -12.32
N ARG A 85 13.23 -10.56 -11.75
CA ARG A 85 13.57 -10.14 -10.38
C ARG A 85 13.62 -8.62 -10.23
N ASN A 86 14.20 -7.93 -11.20
CA ASN A 86 14.30 -6.47 -11.18
C ASN A 86 12.91 -5.84 -11.23
N ASN A 87 12.04 -6.33 -12.12
CA ASN A 87 10.65 -5.88 -12.20
C ASN A 87 9.89 -6.14 -10.89
N ALA A 88 10.05 -7.32 -10.27
CA ALA A 88 9.44 -7.63 -8.98
C ALA A 88 9.96 -6.75 -7.82
N ILE A 89 11.24 -6.36 -7.86
CA ILE A 89 11.81 -5.42 -6.89
C ILE A 89 11.25 -4.02 -7.14
N ALA A 90 11.19 -3.56 -8.39
CA ALA A 90 10.64 -2.27 -8.75
C ALA A 90 9.18 -2.11 -8.27
N THR A 91 8.34 -3.11 -8.53
CA THR A 91 6.95 -3.09 -8.04
C THR A 91 6.89 -3.03 -6.51
N ARG A 92 7.75 -3.79 -5.83
CA ARG A 92 7.77 -3.78 -4.35
C ARG A 92 8.26 -2.45 -3.78
N VAL A 93 9.18 -1.77 -4.46
CA VAL A 93 9.63 -0.43 -4.09
C VAL A 93 8.49 0.59 -4.26
N ASP A 94 7.71 0.48 -5.34
CA ASP A 94 6.55 1.34 -5.56
C ASP A 94 5.44 1.12 -4.51
N ASP A 95 5.16 -0.14 -4.18
CA ASP A 95 4.21 -0.52 -3.12
C ASP A 95 4.65 0.07 -1.77
N LEU A 96 5.90 -0.16 -1.37
CA LEU A 96 6.45 0.38 -0.11
C LEU A 96 6.48 1.91 -0.10
N THR A 97 6.76 2.54 -1.23
CA THR A 97 6.73 4.00 -1.35
C THR A 97 5.32 4.54 -1.15
N THR A 98 4.32 3.83 -1.67
CA THR A 98 2.90 4.17 -1.49
C THR A 98 2.48 3.98 -0.03
N GLU A 99 2.85 2.87 0.60
CA GLU A 99 2.61 2.59 2.02
C GLU A 99 3.28 3.64 2.92
N ILE A 100 4.51 4.05 2.62
CA ILE A 100 5.17 5.13 3.37
C ILE A 100 4.39 6.45 3.25
N ARG A 101 3.84 6.76 2.07
CA ARG A 101 3.02 7.97 1.88
C ARG A 101 1.72 7.91 2.67
N THR A 102 1.03 6.77 2.67
CA THR A 102 -0.22 6.59 3.44
C THR A 102 0.06 6.70 4.94
N LEU A 103 1.06 5.98 5.45
CA LEU A 103 1.45 6.04 6.86
C LEU A 103 1.87 7.45 7.30
N ARG A 104 2.55 8.21 6.43
CA ARG A 104 2.87 9.62 6.71
C ARG A 104 1.62 10.49 6.79
N ALA A 105 0.64 10.25 5.94
CA ALA A 105 -0.64 10.96 5.99
C ALA A 105 -1.40 10.62 7.28
N GLU A 106 -1.47 9.34 7.67
CA GLU A 106 -2.08 8.88 8.91
C GLU A 106 -1.36 9.44 10.16
N MET A 107 -0.03 9.50 10.16
CA MET A 107 0.71 10.15 11.24
C MET A 107 0.38 11.64 11.35
N ALA A 108 0.19 12.33 10.22
CA ALA A 108 -0.19 13.75 10.22
C ALA A 108 -1.60 13.95 10.77
N THR A 109 -2.56 13.08 10.40
CA THR A 109 -3.92 13.13 10.93
C THR A 109 -3.95 12.82 12.43
N LEU A 110 -3.23 11.78 12.88
CA LEU A 110 -3.12 11.44 14.30
C LEU A 110 -2.48 12.55 15.12
N ARG A 111 -1.47 13.24 14.58
CA ARG A 111 -0.87 14.41 15.23
C ARG A 111 -1.88 15.53 15.39
N LYS A 112 -2.69 15.81 14.35
CA LYS A 112 -3.76 16.80 14.42
C LYS A 112 -4.83 16.41 15.45
N VAL A 113 -5.30 15.17 15.44
CA VAL A 113 -6.28 14.68 16.44
C VAL A 113 -5.71 14.81 17.85
N LYS A 114 -4.42 14.49 18.05
CA LYS A 114 -3.76 14.68 19.34
C LYS A 114 -3.73 16.16 19.75
N THR A 115 -3.39 17.07 18.85
CA THR A 115 -3.38 18.52 19.19
C THR A 115 -4.78 19.02 19.52
N ASP A 116 -5.79 18.60 18.76
CA ASP A 116 -7.18 18.99 18.98
C ASP A 116 -7.69 18.47 20.33
N LEU A 117 -7.34 17.22 20.69
CA LEU A 117 -7.68 16.64 22.00
C LEU A 117 -6.98 17.36 23.16
N VAL A 118 -5.69 17.69 23.02
CA VAL A 118 -4.95 18.44 24.04
C VAL A 118 -5.56 19.82 24.25
N GLN A 119 -5.94 20.50 23.17
CA GLN A 119 -6.64 21.78 23.25
C GLN A 119 -7.99 21.63 23.95
N GLY A 120 -8.80 20.64 23.58
CA GLY A 120 -10.09 20.39 24.21
C GLY A 120 -10.01 19.95 25.68
N ILE A 121 -8.89 19.39 26.13
CA ILE A 121 -8.63 19.14 27.56
C ILE A 121 -8.35 20.48 28.26
N ALA A 122 -7.47 21.31 27.69
CA ALA A 122 -7.14 22.61 28.26
C ALA A 122 -8.37 23.53 28.39
N GLU A 123 -9.25 23.55 27.38
CA GLU A 123 -10.52 24.30 27.41
C GLU A 123 -11.43 23.83 28.55
N ARG A 124 -11.59 22.51 28.71
CA ARG A 124 -12.38 21.93 29.82
C ARG A 124 -11.76 22.20 31.18
N ASP A 125 -10.43 22.18 31.29
CA ASP A 125 -9.76 22.50 32.55
C ASP A 125 -10.02 23.95 32.98
N VAL A 126 -10.03 24.89 32.03
CA VAL A 126 -10.41 26.28 32.29
C VAL A 126 -11.86 26.38 32.73
N GLU A 127 -12.79 25.72 32.03
CA GLU A 127 -14.21 25.68 32.38
C GLU A 127 -14.46 25.05 33.76
N LEU A 128 -13.73 23.99 34.11
CA LEU A 128 -13.81 23.38 35.44
C LEU A 128 -13.32 24.33 36.53
N ILE A 129 -12.26 25.10 36.27
CA ILE A 129 -11.77 26.11 37.21
C ILE A 129 -12.80 27.23 37.39
N THR A 130 -13.43 27.72 36.33
CA THR A 130 -14.46 28.76 36.45
C THR A 130 -15.68 28.26 37.22
N MET A 131 -16.21 27.08 36.87
CA MET A 131 -17.33 26.46 37.60
C MET A 131 -17.01 26.22 39.08
N ARG A 132 -15.80 25.77 39.41
CA ARG A 132 -15.37 25.61 40.81
C ARG A 132 -15.35 26.95 41.55
N ASN A 133 -14.85 28.02 40.92
CA ASN A 133 -14.82 29.34 41.52
C ASN A 133 -16.24 29.89 41.76
N ASP A 134 -17.14 29.70 40.80
CA ASP A 134 -18.54 30.14 40.93
C ASP A 134 -19.30 29.34 41.99
N LEU A 135 -19.03 28.04 42.10
CA LEU A 135 -19.55 27.21 43.18
C LEU A 135 -19.05 27.70 44.55
N ILE A 136 -17.77 28.03 44.68
CA ILE A 136 -17.21 28.59 45.92
C ILE A 136 -17.87 29.93 46.26
N LYS A 137 -18.08 30.83 45.29
CA LYS A 137 -18.78 32.10 45.50
C LYS A 137 -20.22 31.87 45.96
N ALA A 138 -20.98 31.02 45.26
CA ALA A 138 -22.36 30.69 45.64
C ALA A 138 -22.44 30.08 47.04
N GLN A 139 -21.50 29.20 47.40
CA GLN A 139 -21.41 28.66 48.76
C GLN A 139 -21.10 29.74 49.80
N GLN A 140 -20.24 30.71 49.49
CA GLN A 140 -19.96 31.83 50.38
C GLN A 140 -21.18 32.74 50.54
N GLU A 141 -21.92 33.02 49.47
CA GLU A 141 -23.17 33.79 49.51
C GLU A 141 -24.24 33.09 50.34
N LEU A 142 -24.44 31.78 50.14
CA LEU A 142 -25.36 30.99 50.97
C LEU A 142 -24.96 30.99 52.44
N ARG A 143 -23.66 30.89 52.76
CA ARG A 143 -23.17 30.99 54.15
C ARG A 143 -23.40 32.37 54.75
N LYS A 144 -23.27 33.43 53.97
CA LYS A 144 -23.61 34.79 54.42
C LYS A 144 -25.11 34.91 54.70
N LEU A 145 -25.97 34.46 53.79
CA LEU A 145 -27.42 34.49 53.97
C LEU A 145 -27.92 33.62 55.13
N ALA A 146 -27.20 32.53 55.46
CA ALA A 146 -27.51 31.68 56.60
C ALA A 146 -26.88 32.18 57.92
N GLY A 147 -25.84 33.02 57.85
CA GLY A 147 -25.09 33.53 59.00
C GLY A 147 -25.51 34.94 59.44
N ASP A 148 -25.94 35.79 58.50
CA ASP A 148 -26.92 36.82 58.81
C ASP A 148 -28.16 36.05 59.26
N GLU A 149 -28.66 36.35 60.45
CA GLU A 149 -29.93 35.85 60.93
C GLU A 149 -30.98 36.24 59.89
N ALA A 150 -31.23 35.35 58.92
CA ALA A 150 -32.36 35.46 58.04
C ALA A 150 -33.52 35.65 59.00
N GLU A 151 -34.14 36.83 58.95
CA GLU A 151 -35.29 37.15 59.75
C GLU A 151 -36.36 36.17 59.26
N VAL A 152 -36.40 34.98 59.88
CA VAL A 152 -37.35 33.94 59.57
C VAL A 152 -38.65 34.48 60.10
N PHE A 153 -39.31 35.31 59.29
CA PHE A 153 -40.67 35.70 59.52
C PHE A 153 -41.45 34.40 59.62
N ALA A 154 -41.84 34.06 60.85
CA ALA A 154 -42.73 32.96 61.08
C ALA A 154 -43.96 33.24 60.22
N MET A 155 -44.20 32.40 59.21
CA MET A 155 -45.47 32.45 58.50
C MET A 155 -46.56 32.42 59.57
N PRO A 156 -47.59 33.28 59.47
CA PRO A 156 -48.68 33.29 60.44
C PRO A 156 -49.19 31.87 60.59
N ARG A 157 -48.89 31.25 61.73
CA ARG A 157 -49.44 29.94 62.07
C ARG A 157 -50.94 30.14 62.09
N ARG A 158 -51.67 29.37 61.28
CA ARG A 158 -53.13 29.32 61.35
C ARG A 158 -53.50 29.16 62.81
N THR A 159 -54.07 30.20 63.40
CA THR A 159 -54.66 30.12 64.73
C THR A 159 -55.78 29.09 64.65
N PRO A 160 -55.91 28.17 65.62
CA PRO A 160 -57.13 27.40 65.75
C PRO A 160 -58.25 28.42 65.99
N LEU A 161 -59.24 28.30 65.13
CA LEU A 161 -60.01 29.42 64.66
C LEU A 161 -61.33 29.44 65.43
N GLU A 162 -61.37 30.10 66.59
CA GLU A 162 -62.64 30.40 67.30
C GLU A 162 -63.30 31.70 66.81
N ALA A 163 -62.63 32.46 65.93
CA ALA A 163 -63.24 33.54 65.17
C ALA A 163 -63.43 33.07 63.72
N ALA A 164 -64.68 32.93 63.28
CA ALA A 164 -65.08 32.43 61.97
C ALA A 164 -64.17 32.94 60.84
N PRO A 165 -63.71 32.06 59.93
CA PRO A 165 -62.71 32.48 58.96
C PRO A 165 -63.48 33.26 57.90
N LEU A 166 -63.00 34.45 57.53
CA LEU A 166 -63.40 35.09 56.28
C LEU A 166 -63.22 34.13 55.07
N TRP A 167 -62.39 33.10 55.20
CA TRP A 167 -62.20 32.00 54.25
C TRP A 167 -63.29 30.93 54.23
N GLY A 168 -64.18 30.89 55.24
CA GLY A 168 -65.35 30.00 55.29
C GLY A 168 -66.58 30.58 54.59
N ALA A 169 -66.53 31.87 54.22
CA ALA A 169 -67.50 32.53 53.37
C ALA A 169 -67.12 32.48 51.87
N LEU A 170 -66.04 31.77 51.53
CA LEU A 170 -65.64 31.58 50.14
C LEU A 170 -66.55 30.49 49.51
N PRO A 171 -67.10 30.74 48.31
CA PRO A 171 -67.88 29.75 47.59
C PRO A 171 -67.10 28.46 47.42
N THR A 172 -67.79 27.33 47.58
CA THR A 172 -67.17 26.01 47.47
C THR A 172 -66.75 25.77 46.01
N ALA A 173 -65.73 24.93 45.77
CA ALA A 173 -65.27 24.61 44.42
C ALA A 173 -66.32 23.93 43.52
N GLU A 174 -67.49 23.58 44.05
CA GLU A 174 -68.62 23.11 43.26
C GLU A 174 -69.54 24.27 42.85
N GLU A 175 -69.72 25.27 43.72
CA GLU A 175 -70.48 26.50 43.45
C GLU A 175 -69.75 27.44 42.47
N LEU A 176 -68.41 27.48 42.52
CA LEU A 176 -67.61 28.37 41.67
C LEU A 176 -67.46 27.85 40.22
N TRP A 177 -67.76 26.57 39.99
CA TRP A 177 -67.44 25.88 38.71
C TRP A 177 -68.63 25.15 38.06
N SER A 178 -69.83 25.14 38.67
CA SER A 178 -71.01 24.44 38.12
C SER A 178 -71.69 25.15 36.95
N ASP A 179 -71.67 26.49 36.92
CA ASP A 179 -72.59 27.26 36.06
C ASP A 179 -71.96 27.77 34.75
N GLY A 180 -70.73 27.34 34.44
CA GLY A 180 -70.09 27.64 33.16
C GLY A 180 -69.68 29.11 32.96
N ASP A 181 -69.81 29.95 33.98
CA ASP A 181 -69.27 31.33 33.99
C ASP A 181 -67.97 31.34 34.82
N HIS A 182 -66.84 31.25 34.14
CA HIS A 182 -65.54 31.05 34.77
C HIS A 182 -64.96 32.41 35.15
N PRO A 183 -64.45 32.60 36.38
CA PRO A 183 -63.84 33.87 36.75
C PRO A 183 -62.67 34.17 35.82
N THR A 184 -62.71 35.34 35.18
CA THR A 184 -61.67 35.75 34.24
C THR A 184 -60.45 36.25 35.01
N VAL A 185 -59.30 36.38 34.34
CA VAL A 185 -58.04 36.86 34.96
C VAL A 185 -58.20 38.25 35.62
N VAL A 186 -59.23 39.01 35.25
CA VAL A 186 -59.58 40.31 35.86
C VAL A 186 -60.17 40.13 37.26
N ASP A 187 -60.99 39.10 37.48
CA ASP A 187 -61.65 38.82 38.77
C ASP A 187 -60.67 38.30 39.83
N LEU A 188 -59.65 37.55 39.39
CA LEU A 188 -58.55 37.10 40.27
C LEU A 188 -57.69 38.26 40.76
N LYS A 189 -57.56 39.32 39.95
CA LYS A 189 -56.83 40.54 40.35
C LYS A 189 -57.59 41.34 41.41
N ALA A 190 -58.92 41.32 41.36
CA ALA A 190 -59.76 41.95 42.38
C ALA A 190 -59.71 41.21 43.73
N LEU A 191 -59.50 39.89 43.72
CA LEU A 191 -59.30 39.12 44.96
C LEU A 191 -57.93 39.38 45.62
N ALA A 192 -56.88 39.59 44.80
CA ALA A 192 -55.55 39.94 45.29
C ALA A 192 -55.46 41.38 45.80
N TYR A 193 -56.33 42.27 45.31
CA TYR A 193 -56.44 43.68 45.73
C TYR A 193 -57.92 44.06 45.88
N PRO A 194 -58.55 43.78 47.05
CA PRO A 194 -59.92 44.19 47.28
C PRO A 194 -60.01 45.72 47.20
N ALA A 195 -60.92 46.23 46.37
CA ALA A 195 -61.19 47.65 46.32
C ALA A 195 -61.66 48.12 47.71
N PRO A 196 -61.21 49.29 48.20
CA PRO A 196 -61.73 49.84 49.44
C PRO A 196 -63.25 50.04 49.30
N GLU A 197 -64.01 49.65 50.33
CA GLU A 197 -65.45 49.89 50.38
C GLU A 197 -65.72 51.38 50.15
N GLU A 198 -66.41 51.73 49.06
CA GLU A 198 -66.94 53.08 48.92
C GLU A 198 -68.00 53.25 50.00
N GLU A 199 -67.68 54.06 51.02
CA GLU A 199 -68.67 54.56 51.96
C GLU A 199 -69.85 55.13 51.17
N GLN A 200 -71.00 54.44 51.23
CA GLN A 200 -72.28 55.02 50.87
C GLN A 200 -72.42 56.30 51.69
N ARG A 201 -72.14 57.45 51.07
CA ARG A 201 -72.52 58.73 51.63
C ARG A 201 -74.03 58.73 51.74
N LYS A 202 -74.53 58.48 52.96
CA LYS A 202 -75.86 58.90 53.38
C LYS A 202 -75.88 60.43 53.30
N HIS A 203 -76.23 60.94 52.15
CA HIS A 203 -76.74 62.30 52.06
C HIS A 203 -78.20 62.26 52.48
N ALA A 204 -78.44 62.86 53.65
CA ALA A 204 -79.72 63.43 54.04
C ALA A 204 -80.07 64.61 53.13
#